data_AF-A0A0J8A4S4-F1
#
_entry.id   AF-A0A0J8A4S4-F1
#
_cell.length_a   1.000
_cell.length_b   1.000
_cell.length_c   1.000
_cell.angle_alpha   90.00
_cell.angle_beta   90.00
_cell.angle_gamma   90.00
#
_symmetry.space_group_name_H-M   'P 1'
#
loop_
_entity.id
_entity.type
_entity.pdbx_description
1 polymer ?
#
loop_
_entity_poly.entity_id
_entity_poly.type
_entity_poly.pdbx_seq_one_letter_code
_entity_poly.pdbx_strand_id
1 'polypeptide(L)'
;MWNPTARALHSRAGLRYGSDLTDAEWAIVAPLLPRPCDRGRRRRWHWREVLDAIFYVLRTGCPWRFLPDSFPPWRTVYRWFGELRDSDGFEGLNHHLVQMDRIRAGREPMPSAAVIDSQSVKTTEAGGLRGYDAGKKINGRKRHAMVDTDGRTLELLVHPADLQDRDGAVPLLKMSRGRHPFVNLVYADSAYSSARVAMATSIGIEIVRKFADQTGFVVHPRRWVVERTFAWLNRNRRLAKDFEQSIRSATAFLYAASAMMIIRRLARYA
;
A
#
# COMPACT_ATOMS: atom_id res chain seq x y z
N MET A 1 -16.80 -17.08 -13.33
CA MET A 1 -16.62 -17.05 -14.80
C MET A 1 -16.58 -15.59 -15.25
N TRP A 2 -15.63 -15.19 -16.09
CA TRP A 2 -15.49 -13.78 -16.53
C TRP A 2 -16.51 -13.49 -17.64
N ASN A 3 -17.59 -12.77 -17.32
CA ASN A 3 -18.65 -12.45 -18.28
C ASN A 3 -18.28 -11.25 -19.18
N PRO A 4 -18.96 -11.03 -20.32
CA PRO A 4 -18.64 -9.93 -21.24
C PRO A 4 -18.63 -8.55 -20.58
N THR A 5 -19.56 -8.29 -19.67
CA THR A 5 -19.64 -7.04 -18.89
C THR A 5 -18.40 -6.83 -18.02
N ALA A 6 -17.96 -7.86 -17.30
CA ALA A 6 -16.76 -7.81 -16.48
C ALA A 6 -15.49 -7.69 -17.33
N ARG A 7 -15.46 -8.26 -18.54
CA ARG A 7 -14.35 -8.04 -19.49
C ARG A 7 -14.27 -6.60 -19.95
N ALA A 8 -15.40 -6.00 -20.31
CA ALA A 8 -15.45 -4.60 -20.72
C ALA A 8 -15.01 -3.66 -19.59
N LEU A 9 -15.54 -3.86 -18.37
CA LEU A 9 -15.18 -3.04 -17.19
C LEU A 9 -13.72 -3.16 -16.78
N HIS A 10 -13.08 -4.30 -17.06
CA HIS A 10 -11.68 -4.55 -16.76
C HIS A 10 -10.77 -4.43 -17.98
N SER A 11 -11.33 -4.07 -19.13
CA SER A 11 -10.57 -3.95 -20.37
C SER A 11 -9.57 -2.81 -20.21
N ARG A 12 -8.35 -3.09 -20.64
CA ARG A 12 -7.29 -2.11 -20.79
C ARG A 12 -6.82 -2.04 -22.24
N ALA A 13 -7.68 -2.50 -23.16
CA ALA A 13 -7.45 -2.40 -24.59
C ALA A 13 -7.38 -0.91 -24.97
N GLY A 14 -6.41 -0.54 -25.82
CA GLY A 14 -6.17 0.83 -26.25
C GLY A 14 -5.16 1.61 -25.40
N LEU A 15 -4.75 1.08 -24.24
CA LEU A 15 -3.62 1.65 -23.48
C LEU A 15 -2.28 1.15 -24.04
N ARG A 16 -1.25 1.99 -23.96
CA ARG A 16 0.13 1.62 -24.31
C ARG A 16 0.61 0.42 -23.50
N TYR A 17 0.36 0.43 -22.19
CA TYR A 17 0.55 -0.74 -21.32
C TYR A 17 -0.65 -0.94 -20.39
N GLY A 18 -0.91 -2.19 -19.98
CA GLY A 18 -1.96 -2.51 -19.01
C GLY A 18 -1.73 -1.95 -17.59
N SER A 19 -0.60 -1.30 -17.34
CA SER A 19 -0.33 -0.52 -16.14
C SER A 19 -0.88 0.90 -16.20
N ASP A 20 -0.89 1.51 -17.39
CA ASP A 20 -1.08 2.95 -17.63
C ASP A 20 -2.49 3.38 -17.26
N LEU A 21 -2.66 4.58 -16.73
CA LEU A 21 -3.95 5.12 -16.30
C LEU A 21 -4.87 5.39 -17.49
N THR A 22 -6.13 5.02 -17.38
CA THR A 22 -7.18 5.53 -18.27
C THR A 22 -7.45 7.01 -17.99
N ASP A 23 -8.19 7.70 -18.88
CA ASP A 23 -8.53 9.11 -18.66
C ASP A 23 -9.40 9.31 -17.41
N ALA A 24 -10.34 8.39 -17.15
CA ALA A 24 -11.17 8.40 -15.94
C ALA A 24 -10.31 8.17 -14.67
N GLU A 25 -9.36 7.23 -14.73
CA GLU A 25 -8.41 7.00 -13.63
C GLU A 25 -7.49 8.22 -13.42
N TRP A 26 -7.06 8.86 -14.51
CA TRP A 26 -6.25 10.08 -14.48
C TRP A 26 -7.00 11.26 -13.85
N ALA A 27 -8.28 11.45 -14.20
CA ALA A 27 -9.11 12.53 -13.66
C ALA A 27 -9.25 12.47 -12.13
N ILE A 28 -9.20 11.27 -11.54
CA ILE A 28 -9.24 11.08 -10.08
C ILE A 28 -7.92 11.48 -9.43
N VAL A 29 -6.78 11.05 -10.00
CA VAL A 29 -5.47 11.23 -9.36
C VAL A 29 -4.86 12.61 -9.65
N ALA A 30 -5.13 13.20 -10.81
CA ALA A 30 -4.49 14.44 -11.25
C ALA A 30 -4.63 15.61 -10.27
N PRO A 31 -5.81 15.86 -9.65
CA PRO A 31 -5.99 16.95 -8.68
C PRO A 31 -5.22 16.74 -7.38
N LEU A 32 -4.86 15.50 -7.06
CA LEU A 32 -4.17 15.12 -5.82
C LEU A 32 -2.64 15.20 -5.94
N LEU A 33 -2.11 15.41 -7.15
CA LEU A 33 -0.68 15.48 -7.40
C LEU A 33 -0.14 16.90 -7.18
N PRO A 34 1.15 17.03 -6.80
CA PRO A 34 1.76 18.34 -6.62
C PRO A 34 1.61 19.21 -7.87
N ARG A 35 1.16 20.45 -7.69
CA ARG A 35 1.07 21.39 -8.82
C ARG A 35 2.46 21.70 -9.37
N PRO A 36 2.59 21.97 -10.68
CA PRO A 36 3.84 22.46 -11.24
C PRO A 36 4.29 23.71 -10.48
N CYS A 37 5.59 23.81 -10.16
CA CYS A 37 6.12 25.04 -9.56
C CYS A 37 5.98 26.21 -10.54
N ASP A 38 5.42 27.32 -10.08
CA ASP A 38 5.31 28.56 -10.86
C ASP A 38 6.66 29.24 -11.09
N ARG A 39 7.65 28.93 -10.23
CA ARG A 39 9.02 29.42 -10.31
C ARG A 39 10.01 28.30 -10.59
N GLY A 40 11.07 28.62 -11.33
CA GLY A 40 12.14 27.70 -11.69
C GLY A 40 11.90 26.94 -13.00
N ARG A 41 12.69 25.89 -13.24
CA ARG A 41 12.62 25.11 -14.48
C ARG A 41 11.30 24.35 -14.57
N ARG A 42 10.45 24.73 -15.53
CA ARG A 42 9.22 24.01 -15.84
C ARG A 42 9.50 22.52 -16.09
N ARG A 43 8.64 21.67 -15.55
CA ARG A 43 8.76 20.22 -15.74
C ARG A 43 8.48 19.88 -17.21
N ARG A 44 9.43 19.18 -17.84
CA ARG A 44 9.32 18.73 -19.24
C ARG A 44 8.23 17.67 -19.45
N TRP A 45 8.07 16.75 -18.50
CA TRP A 45 7.19 15.59 -18.63
C TRP A 45 5.88 15.79 -17.86
N HIS A 46 4.75 15.35 -18.41
CA HIS A 46 3.48 15.40 -17.70
C HIS A 46 3.48 14.42 -16.51
N TRP A 47 2.73 14.73 -15.44
CA TRP A 47 2.65 13.84 -14.26
C TRP A 47 2.10 12.45 -14.63
N ARG A 48 1.17 12.39 -15.58
CA ARG A 48 0.61 11.13 -16.09
C ARG A 48 1.69 10.18 -16.57
N GLU A 49 2.58 10.63 -17.44
CA GLU A 49 3.69 9.81 -17.96
C GLU A 49 4.62 9.31 -16.84
N VAL A 50 4.83 10.13 -15.81
CA VAL A 50 5.66 9.75 -14.65
C VAL A 50 4.96 8.68 -13.81
N LEU A 51 3.67 8.84 -13.51
CA LEU A 51 2.91 7.86 -12.74
C LEU A 51 2.70 6.56 -13.52
N ASP A 52 2.41 6.63 -14.81
CA ASP A 52 2.27 5.45 -15.67
C ASP A 52 3.58 4.64 -15.69
N ALA A 53 4.73 5.32 -15.77
CA ALA A 53 6.03 4.67 -15.66
C ALA A 53 6.28 4.03 -14.28
N ILE A 54 5.89 4.70 -13.19
CA ILE A 54 5.98 4.15 -11.82
C ILE A 54 5.08 2.91 -11.68
N PHE A 55 3.85 2.97 -12.18
CA PHE A 55 2.92 1.85 -12.18
C PHE A 55 3.36 0.72 -13.09
N TYR A 56 4.03 1.02 -14.20
CA TYR A 56 4.67 0.01 -15.04
C TYR A 56 5.74 -0.76 -14.27
N VAL A 57 6.66 -0.05 -13.59
CA VAL A 57 7.70 -0.67 -12.74
C VAL A 57 7.08 -1.49 -11.62
N LEU A 58 6.07 -0.95 -10.95
CA LEU A 58 5.35 -1.63 -9.88
C LEU A 58 4.67 -2.92 -10.39
N ARG A 59 3.97 -2.85 -11.52
CA ARG A 59 3.17 -3.96 -12.05
C ARG A 59 4.05 -5.07 -12.61
N THR A 60 5.10 -4.70 -13.37
CA THR A 60 6.00 -5.65 -14.05
C THR A 60 7.13 -6.14 -13.15
N GLY A 61 7.52 -5.36 -12.14
CA GLY A 61 8.67 -5.66 -11.30
C GLY A 61 10.02 -5.40 -11.98
N CYS A 62 10.06 -4.82 -13.19
CA CYS A 62 11.32 -4.60 -13.90
C CYS A 62 12.24 -3.63 -13.11
N PRO A 63 13.57 -3.79 -13.18
CA PRO A 63 14.49 -2.79 -12.65
C PRO A 63 14.31 -1.45 -13.37
N TRP A 64 14.56 -0.33 -12.69
CA TRP A 64 14.40 1.02 -13.24
C TRP A 64 15.13 1.23 -14.58
N ARG A 65 16.33 0.65 -14.75
CA ARG A 65 17.13 0.76 -15.99
C ARG A 65 16.51 0.04 -17.20
N PHE A 66 15.54 -0.85 -16.98
CA PHE A 66 14.78 -1.54 -18.03
C PHE A 66 13.42 -0.90 -18.30
N LEU A 67 13.18 0.32 -17.80
CA LEU A 67 12.01 1.08 -18.17
C LEU A 67 12.03 1.31 -19.70
N PRO A 68 10.95 0.99 -20.44
CA PRO A 68 10.90 1.18 -21.89
C PRO A 68 11.12 2.63 -22.31
N ASP A 69 11.74 2.83 -23.49
CA ASP A 69 12.03 4.16 -24.06
C ASP A 69 10.76 4.94 -24.47
N SER A 70 9.61 4.28 -24.45
CA SER A 70 8.31 4.92 -24.64
C SER A 70 7.91 5.81 -23.45
N PHE A 71 8.54 5.65 -22.29
CA PHE A 71 8.36 6.47 -21.09
C PHE A 71 9.43 7.57 -20.97
N PRO A 72 9.26 8.55 -20.06
CA PRO A 72 10.34 9.47 -19.71
C PRO A 72 11.61 8.70 -19.26
N PRO A 73 12.81 9.27 -19.47
CA PRO A 73 14.05 8.60 -19.09
C PRO A 73 14.02 8.13 -17.63
N TRP A 74 14.45 6.89 -17.36
CA TRP A 74 14.29 6.25 -16.05
C TRP A 74 14.81 7.09 -14.88
N ARG A 75 15.92 7.84 -15.08
CA ARG A 75 16.48 8.75 -14.07
C ARG A 75 15.49 9.84 -13.66
N THR A 76 14.74 10.34 -14.64
CA THR A 76 13.70 11.35 -14.42
C THR A 76 12.53 10.77 -13.64
N VAL A 77 12.05 9.58 -14.02
CA VAL A 77 10.96 8.89 -13.32
C VAL A 77 11.37 8.56 -11.89
N TYR A 78 12.57 7.99 -11.70
CA TYR A 78 13.10 7.65 -10.39
C TYR A 78 13.26 8.88 -9.50
N ARG A 79 13.72 10.02 -10.03
CA ARG A 79 13.80 11.27 -9.28
C ARG A 79 12.44 11.69 -8.74
N TRP A 80 11.39 11.66 -9.56
CA TRP A 80 10.04 12.01 -9.13
C TRP A 80 9.44 10.99 -8.17
N PHE A 81 9.73 9.70 -8.35
CA PHE A 81 9.41 8.67 -7.36
C PHE A 81 10.07 8.96 -6.01
N GLY A 82 11.36 9.32 -6.02
CA GLY A 82 12.10 9.73 -4.83
C GLY A 82 11.49 10.96 -4.16
N GLU A 83 11.14 11.98 -4.94
CA GLU A 83 10.48 13.18 -4.44
C GLU A 83 9.17 12.85 -3.71
N LEU A 84 8.30 12.04 -4.34
CA LEU A 84 7.04 11.60 -3.73
C LEU A 84 7.28 10.74 -2.48
N ARG A 85 8.30 9.88 -2.49
CA ARG A 85 8.69 9.06 -1.34
C ARG A 85 9.20 9.92 -0.17
N ASP A 86 9.94 10.97 -0.46
CA ASP A 86 10.64 11.76 0.57
C ASP A 86 9.77 12.88 1.14
N SER A 87 8.72 13.29 0.41
CA SER A 87 7.71 14.26 0.84
C SER A 87 6.43 13.62 1.42
N ASP A 88 6.44 12.33 1.70
CA ASP A 88 5.25 11.54 2.10
C ASP A 88 4.05 11.70 1.12
N GLY A 89 4.35 11.96 -0.15
CA GLY A 89 3.36 12.20 -1.21
C GLY A 89 2.53 10.97 -1.55
N PHE A 90 3.10 9.76 -1.44
CA PHE A 90 2.35 8.52 -1.65
C PHE A 90 1.36 8.25 -0.51
N GLU A 91 1.77 8.53 0.72
CA GLU A 91 0.97 8.45 1.95
C GLU A 91 -0.22 9.40 1.86
N GLY A 92 0.04 10.68 1.53
CA GLY A 92 -1.00 11.70 1.35
C GLY A 92 -1.97 11.36 0.21
N LEU A 93 -1.43 10.92 -0.93
CA LEU A 93 -2.24 10.47 -2.06
C LEU A 93 -3.17 9.31 -1.65
N ASN A 94 -2.62 8.28 -1.00
CA ASN A 94 -3.38 7.14 -0.52
C ASN A 94 -4.46 7.57 0.48
N HIS A 95 -4.14 8.45 1.43
CA HIS A 95 -5.09 8.95 2.41
C HIS A 95 -6.33 9.57 1.75
N HIS A 96 -6.15 10.47 0.77
CA HIS A 96 -7.27 11.07 0.05
C HIS A 96 -8.06 10.06 -0.77
N LEU A 97 -7.39 9.16 -1.48
CA LEU A 97 -8.04 8.10 -2.27
C LEU A 97 -8.89 7.18 -1.37
N VAL A 98 -8.39 6.83 -0.18
CA VAL A 98 -9.14 6.04 0.79
C VAL A 98 -10.41 6.76 1.23
N GLN A 99 -10.34 8.06 1.57
CA GLN A 99 -11.53 8.82 1.94
C GLN A 99 -12.57 8.81 0.83
N MET A 100 -12.15 9.06 -0.43
CA MET A 100 -13.04 9.02 -1.60
C MET A 100 -13.72 7.64 -1.75
N ASP A 101 -12.97 6.55 -1.63
CA ASP A 101 -13.52 5.19 -1.80
C ASP A 101 -14.38 4.74 -0.61
N ARG A 102 -14.22 5.37 0.56
CA ARG A 102 -15.11 5.18 1.72
C ARG A 102 -16.44 5.90 1.52
N ILE A 103 -16.42 7.17 1.11
CA ILE A 103 -17.63 7.92 0.77
C ILE A 103 -18.42 7.19 -0.31
N ARG A 104 -17.76 6.75 -1.39
CA ARG A 104 -18.38 5.95 -2.46
C ARG A 104 -19.06 4.68 -1.92
N ALA A 105 -18.51 4.07 -0.88
CA ALA A 105 -19.05 2.86 -0.27
C ALA A 105 -20.11 3.15 0.82
N GLY A 106 -20.60 4.39 0.94
CA GLY A 106 -21.60 4.78 1.95
C GLY A 106 -21.04 4.77 3.37
N ARG A 107 -19.73 4.99 3.54
CA ARG A 107 -19.05 5.04 4.84
C ARG A 107 -18.52 6.44 5.11
N GLU A 108 -18.39 6.78 6.40
CA GLU A 108 -17.67 7.96 6.84
C GLU A 108 -16.24 7.98 6.26
N PRO A 109 -15.75 9.13 5.75
CA PRO A 109 -14.42 9.22 5.12
C PRO A 109 -13.31 8.81 6.08
N MET A 110 -13.47 9.10 7.37
CA MET A 110 -12.53 8.74 8.42
C MET A 110 -13.03 7.50 9.18
N PRO A 111 -12.24 6.42 9.25
CA PRO A 111 -12.64 5.21 9.95
C PRO A 111 -12.54 5.37 11.47
N SER A 112 -13.46 4.72 12.20
CA SER A 112 -13.40 4.56 13.65
C SER A 112 -12.68 3.27 14.07
N ALA A 113 -12.70 2.24 13.23
CA ALA A 113 -12.07 0.96 13.52
C ALA A 113 -11.13 0.49 12.39
N ALA A 114 -10.07 -0.19 12.77
CA ALA A 114 -9.07 -0.73 11.85
C ALA A 114 -8.61 -2.15 12.25
N VAL A 115 -7.88 -2.80 11.35
CA VAL A 115 -7.29 -4.13 11.54
C VAL A 115 -5.80 -4.05 11.24
N ILE A 116 -4.96 -4.61 12.10
CA ILE A 116 -3.51 -4.67 11.89
C ILE A 116 -3.03 -6.11 11.71
N ASP A 117 -2.06 -6.28 10.80
CA ASP A 117 -1.33 -7.54 10.63
C ASP A 117 0.03 -7.28 9.96
N SER A 118 0.89 -8.31 9.93
CA SER A 118 2.22 -8.25 9.36
C SER A 118 2.49 -9.34 8.31
N GLN A 119 3.22 -8.97 7.27
CA GLN A 119 3.72 -9.89 6.25
C GLN A 119 5.25 -9.80 6.13
N SER A 120 5.94 -10.90 6.39
CA SER A 120 7.39 -11.02 6.15
C SER A 120 7.65 -11.44 4.70
N VAL A 121 8.56 -10.75 4.02
CA VAL A 121 8.95 -11.02 2.63
C VAL A 121 10.46 -11.14 2.51
N LYS A 122 10.90 -12.02 1.61
CA LYS A 122 12.33 -12.19 1.31
C LYS A 122 12.87 -10.95 0.58
N THR A 123 14.05 -10.50 0.97
CA THR A 123 14.80 -9.49 0.19
C THR A 123 15.74 -10.17 -0.80
N THR A 124 16.18 -9.42 -1.81
CA THR A 124 17.32 -9.83 -2.66
C THR A 124 18.67 -9.51 -2.00
N GLU A 125 19.76 -10.00 -2.58
CA GLU A 125 21.13 -9.81 -2.05
C GLU A 125 21.47 -8.35 -1.73
N ALA A 126 21.03 -7.40 -2.57
CA ALA A 126 21.24 -5.96 -2.43
C ALA A 126 20.20 -5.19 -1.58
N GLY A 127 19.33 -5.89 -0.83
CA GLY A 127 18.16 -5.32 -0.16
C GLY A 127 18.42 -4.43 1.08
N GLY A 128 19.60 -3.83 1.23
CA GLY A 128 19.94 -2.93 2.33
C GLY A 128 19.59 -3.47 3.73
N LEU A 129 19.03 -2.60 4.59
CA LEU A 129 18.64 -2.98 5.96
C LEU A 129 17.56 -4.08 5.94
N ARG A 130 17.87 -5.24 6.54
CA ARG A 130 17.03 -6.45 6.58
C ARG A 130 17.28 -7.22 7.88
N GLY A 131 16.38 -8.15 8.20
CA GLY A 131 16.47 -9.01 9.39
C GLY A 131 16.01 -10.43 9.10
N TYR A 132 16.21 -11.32 10.07
CA TYR A 132 15.78 -12.72 9.99
C TYR A 132 14.58 -12.97 10.89
N ASP A 133 13.45 -13.32 10.28
CA ASP A 133 12.26 -13.79 10.98
C ASP A 133 12.42 -15.29 11.27
N ALA A 134 12.75 -15.63 12.51
CA ALA A 134 12.95 -17.02 12.93
C ALA A 134 11.66 -17.86 12.85
N GLY A 135 10.49 -17.24 13.09
CA GLY A 135 9.20 -17.93 13.06
C GLY A 135 8.80 -18.34 11.64
N LYS A 136 9.03 -17.45 10.66
CA LYS A 136 8.73 -17.72 9.24
C LYS A 136 9.94 -18.25 8.45
N LYS A 137 11.12 -18.29 9.06
CA LYS A 137 12.42 -18.61 8.44
C LYS A 137 12.67 -17.76 7.19
N ILE A 138 12.39 -16.47 7.29
CA ILE A 138 12.50 -15.51 6.18
C ILE A 138 13.61 -14.50 6.52
N ASN A 139 14.63 -14.43 5.67
CA ASN A 139 15.57 -13.32 5.67
C ASN A 139 15.04 -12.21 4.75
N GLY A 140 14.68 -11.06 5.33
CA GLY A 140 14.20 -9.93 4.57
C GLY A 140 13.57 -8.83 5.40
N ARG A 141 12.39 -8.36 4.97
CA ARG A 141 11.66 -7.26 5.62
C ARG A 141 10.25 -7.67 5.98
N LYS A 142 9.69 -7.01 6.98
CA LYS A 142 8.33 -7.19 7.45
C LYS A 142 7.50 -5.95 7.09
N ARG A 143 6.34 -6.19 6.50
CA ARG A 143 5.38 -5.18 6.07
C ARG A 143 4.23 -5.19 7.06
N HIS A 144 4.11 -4.13 7.84
CA HIS A 144 2.96 -3.90 8.71
C HIS A 144 1.91 -3.13 7.92
N ALA A 145 0.66 -3.59 8.00
CA ALA A 145 -0.46 -2.90 7.40
C ALA A 145 -1.55 -2.67 8.45
N MET A 146 -2.05 -1.44 8.48
CA MET A 146 -3.29 -1.06 9.14
C MET A 146 -4.32 -0.80 8.06
N VAL A 147 -5.43 -1.51 8.09
CA VAL A 147 -6.51 -1.39 7.10
C VAL A 147 -7.84 -1.09 7.77
N ASP A 148 -8.76 -0.47 7.04
CA ASP A 148 -10.15 -0.36 7.50
C ASP A 148 -10.87 -1.73 7.44
N THR A 149 -12.10 -1.78 7.91
CA THR A 149 -12.91 -3.01 7.93
C THR A 149 -13.29 -3.57 6.55
N ASP A 150 -13.02 -2.85 5.46
CA ASP A 150 -13.17 -3.34 4.08
C ASP A 150 -11.82 -3.69 3.42
N GLY A 151 -10.69 -3.37 4.07
CA GLY A 151 -9.35 -3.66 3.57
C GLY A 151 -8.70 -2.53 2.79
N ARG A 152 -9.18 -1.29 2.93
CA ARG A 152 -8.48 -0.10 2.42
C ARG A 152 -7.29 0.20 3.33
N THR A 153 -6.10 0.37 2.78
CA THR A 153 -4.89 0.59 3.58
C THR A 153 -4.87 2.00 4.15
N LEU A 154 -4.87 2.10 5.48
CA LEU A 154 -4.79 3.36 6.21
C LEU A 154 -3.34 3.76 6.40
N GLU A 155 -2.55 2.85 6.98
CA GLU A 155 -1.11 3.02 7.22
C GLU A 155 -0.36 1.76 6.79
N LEU A 156 0.78 1.96 6.13
CA LEU A 156 1.69 0.90 5.69
C LEU A 156 3.08 1.26 6.17
N LEU A 157 3.77 0.29 6.77
CA LEU A 157 5.10 0.50 7.32
C LEU A 157 5.98 -0.73 7.09
N VAL A 158 7.21 -0.51 6.68
CA VAL A 158 8.18 -1.59 6.45
C VAL A 158 9.28 -1.53 7.50
N HIS A 159 9.62 -2.69 8.05
CA HIS A 159 10.70 -2.88 9.03
C HIS A 159 11.61 -4.03 8.60
N PRO A 160 12.83 -4.14 9.16
CA PRO A 160 13.61 -5.38 9.14
C PRO A 160 12.79 -6.56 9.71
N ALA A 161 12.97 -7.77 9.18
CA ALA A 161 12.08 -8.89 9.52
C ALA A 161 12.30 -9.51 10.91
N ASP A 162 13.43 -9.20 11.56
CA ASP A 162 13.74 -9.58 12.94
C ASP A 162 12.92 -8.80 13.97
N LEU A 163 12.36 -7.64 13.58
CA LEU A 163 11.47 -6.88 14.45
C LEU A 163 10.18 -7.67 14.72
N GLN A 164 9.84 -7.84 15.99
CA GLN A 164 8.64 -8.56 16.39
C GLN A 164 7.38 -7.76 16.08
N ASP A 165 6.27 -8.46 15.85
CA ASP A 165 5.02 -7.85 15.39
C ASP A 165 4.51 -6.78 16.36
N ARG A 166 4.60 -7.08 17.67
CA ARG A 166 4.29 -6.14 18.76
C ARG A 166 5.14 -4.87 18.75
N ASP A 167 6.41 -4.95 18.36
CA ASP A 167 7.31 -3.81 18.38
C ASP A 167 7.12 -2.94 17.14
N GLY A 168 6.86 -3.55 15.98
CA GLY A 168 6.51 -2.83 14.74
C GLY A 168 5.11 -2.21 14.76
N ALA A 169 4.19 -2.69 15.61
CA ALA A 169 2.86 -2.10 15.76
C ALA A 169 2.87 -0.71 16.40
N VAL A 170 3.77 -0.47 17.35
CA VAL A 170 3.85 0.81 18.09
C VAL A 170 4.05 2.01 17.15
N PRO A 171 5.06 2.05 16.26
CA PRO A 171 5.23 3.17 15.34
C PRO A 171 4.05 3.28 14.36
N LEU A 172 3.50 2.15 13.89
CA LEU A 172 2.32 2.15 13.01
C LEU A 172 1.10 2.84 13.67
N LEU A 173 0.79 2.47 14.92
CA LEU A 173 -0.30 3.07 15.69
C LEU A 173 -0.07 4.57 15.93
N LYS A 174 1.16 4.96 16.29
CA LYS A 174 1.51 6.38 16.50
C LYS A 174 1.36 7.21 15.22
N MET A 175 1.85 6.70 14.09
CA MET A 175 1.70 7.36 12.78
C MET A 175 0.23 7.52 12.40
N SER A 176 -0.60 6.50 12.67
CA SER A 176 -2.03 6.54 12.36
C SER A 176 -2.78 7.68 13.05
N ARG A 177 -2.31 8.18 14.21
CA ARG A 177 -2.97 9.29 14.92
C ARG A 177 -2.95 10.61 14.14
N GLY A 178 -1.94 10.82 13.29
CA GLY A 178 -1.84 12.02 12.47
C GLY A 178 -2.85 12.02 11.32
N ARG A 179 -2.86 10.97 10.51
CA ARG A 179 -3.73 10.86 9.32
C ARG A 179 -5.12 10.29 9.60
N HIS A 180 -5.29 9.51 10.67
CA HIS A 180 -6.53 8.81 10.99
C HIS A 180 -6.91 8.98 12.48
N PRO A 181 -7.08 10.23 12.96
CA PRO A 181 -7.30 10.53 14.39
C PRO A 181 -8.59 9.95 14.97
N PHE A 182 -9.56 9.55 14.15
CA PHE A 182 -10.83 8.99 14.61
C PHE A 182 -10.79 7.48 14.86
N VAL A 183 -9.71 6.80 14.50
CA VAL A 183 -9.56 5.39 14.84
C VAL A 183 -9.45 5.25 16.35
N ASN A 184 -10.44 4.60 16.96
CA ASN A 184 -10.52 4.35 18.40
C ASN A 184 -10.34 2.87 18.76
N LEU A 185 -10.49 1.96 17.80
CA LEU A 185 -10.39 0.52 18.01
C LEU A 185 -9.60 -0.16 16.89
N VAL A 186 -8.65 -1.01 17.26
CA VAL A 186 -7.86 -1.83 16.34
C VAL A 186 -8.01 -3.31 16.69
N TYR A 187 -8.40 -4.11 15.71
CA TYR A 187 -8.40 -5.57 15.79
C TYR A 187 -7.01 -6.10 15.40
N ALA A 188 -6.46 -6.98 16.23
CA ALA A 188 -5.16 -7.59 16.02
C ALA A 188 -5.18 -9.06 16.44
N ASP A 189 -4.15 -9.82 16.06
CA ASP A 189 -3.98 -11.18 16.53
C ASP A 189 -3.24 -11.27 17.87
N SER A 190 -3.08 -12.50 18.38
CA SER A 190 -2.38 -12.76 19.64
C SER A 190 -0.91 -12.35 19.63
N ALA A 191 -0.24 -12.22 18.48
CA ALA A 191 1.15 -11.76 18.41
C ALA A 191 1.30 -10.28 18.81
N TYR A 192 0.21 -9.51 18.76
CA TYR A 192 0.15 -8.12 19.22
C TYR A 192 -0.24 -7.97 20.69
N SER A 193 -0.54 -9.08 21.38
CA SER A 193 -0.93 -9.07 22.80
C SER A 193 0.24 -8.69 23.70
N SER A 194 0.45 -7.39 23.90
CA SER A 194 1.45 -6.86 24.81
C SER A 194 1.03 -5.50 25.39
N ALA A 195 1.43 -5.22 26.63
CA ALA A 195 1.17 -3.95 27.28
C ALA A 195 1.73 -2.76 26.48
N ARG A 196 2.88 -2.95 25.82
CA ARG A 196 3.51 -1.93 24.97
C ARG A 196 2.61 -1.51 23.79
N VAL A 197 1.92 -2.46 23.15
CA VAL A 197 0.98 -2.17 22.05
C VAL A 197 -0.28 -1.53 22.59
N ALA A 198 -0.84 -2.07 23.68
CA ALA A 198 -2.06 -1.54 24.31
C ALA A 198 -1.89 -0.10 24.83
N MET A 199 -0.70 0.25 25.30
CA MET A 199 -0.38 1.59 25.84
C MET A 199 0.32 2.50 24.81
N ALA A 200 0.44 2.07 23.55
CA ALA A 200 1.17 2.84 22.53
C ALA A 200 0.50 4.19 22.19
N THR A 201 -0.84 4.21 22.24
CA THR A 201 -1.71 5.34 21.88
C THR A 201 -3.04 5.22 22.64
N SER A 202 -3.97 6.16 22.44
CA SER A 202 -5.34 6.09 22.97
C SER A 202 -6.26 5.10 22.23
N ILE A 203 -5.73 4.37 21.24
CA ILE A 203 -6.50 3.39 20.45
C ILE A 203 -6.65 2.10 21.26
N GLY A 204 -7.89 1.65 21.48
CA GLY A 204 -8.17 0.35 22.08
C GLY A 204 -7.72 -0.79 21.17
N ILE A 205 -7.12 -1.83 21.76
CA ILE A 205 -6.64 -3.01 21.02
C ILE A 205 -7.49 -4.22 21.40
N GLU A 206 -8.18 -4.80 20.43
CA GLU A 206 -8.97 -6.02 20.60
C GLU A 206 -8.26 -7.20 19.95
N ILE A 207 -7.89 -8.19 20.77
CA ILE A 207 -7.19 -9.39 20.32
C ILE A 207 -8.20 -10.43 19.84
N VAL A 208 -8.26 -10.66 18.53
CA VAL A 208 -9.08 -11.70 17.92
C VAL A 208 -8.35 -13.05 18.03
N ARG A 209 -8.78 -13.86 18.99
CA ARG A 209 -8.20 -15.19 19.26
C ARG A 209 -8.73 -16.23 18.28
N LYS A 210 -7.92 -17.28 18.05
CA LYS A 210 -8.39 -18.50 17.38
C LYS A 210 -9.35 -19.24 18.32
N PHE A 211 -10.34 -19.94 17.77
CA PHE A 211 -11.17 -20.83 18.57
C PHE A 211 -10.32 -21.99 19.09
N ALA A 212 -10.48 -22.38 20.36
CA ALA A 212 -9.62 -23.35 21.03
C ALA A 212 -9.60 -24.73 20.33
N ASP A 213 -10.70 -25.12 19.70
CA ASP A 213 -10.90 -26.44 19.09
C ASP A 213 -10.78 -26.44 17.55
N GLN A 214 -10.21 -25.38 16.97
CA GLN A 214 -10.18 -25.22 15.52
C GLN A 214 -9.17 -26.16 14.84
N THR A 215 -9.67 -27.10 14.03
CA THR A 215 -8.89 -27.85 13.04
C THR A 215 -9.12 -27.27 11.64
N GLY A 216 -8.03 -27.00 10.90
CA GLY A 216 -8.10 -26.42 9.54
C GLY A 216 -8.26 -24.90 9.48
N PHE A 217 -8.45 -24.38 8.26
CA PHE A 217 -8.60 -22.94 8.00
C PHE A 217 -10.04 -22.49 8.27
N VAL A 218 -10.22 -21.60 9.25
CA VAL A 218 -11.49 -20.92 9.52
C VAL A 218 -11.28 -19.42 9.36
N VAL A 219 -12.21 -18.77 8.65
CA VAL A 219 -12.21 -17.33 8.47
C VAL A 219 -12.56 -16.68 9.80
N HIS A 220 -11.59 -16.04 10.45
CA HIS A 220 -11.87 -15.20 11.61
C HIS A 220 -12.53 -13.90 11.15
N PRO A 221 -13.73 -13.56 11.68
CA PRO A 221 -14.38 -12.30 11.37
C PRO A 221 -13.40 -11.13 11.58
N ARG A 222 -13.37 -10.18 10.64
CA ARG A 222 -12.52 -8.98 10.62
C ARG A 222 -11.02 -9.20 10.37
N ARG A 223 -10.40 -10.30 10.80
CA ARG A 223 -8.95 -10.54 10.60
C ARG A 223 -8.56 -10.87 9.16
N TRP A 224 -9.38 -11.62 8.44
CA TRP A 224 -9.10 -12.01 7.04
C TRP A 224 -8.97 -10.83 6.06
N VAL A 225 -9.46 -9.66 6.45
CA VAL A 225 -9.53 -8.46 5.61
C VAL A 225 -8.13 -7.95 5.27
N VAL A 226 -7.22 -7.88 6.26
CA VAL A 226 -5.84 -7.41 6.04
C VAL A 226 -5.00 -8.42 5.27
N GLU A 227 -5.19 -9.72 5.53
CA GLU A 227 -4.55 -10.80 4.76
C GLU A 227 -4.95 -10.74 3.27
N ARG A 228 -6.25 -10.53 3.00
CA ARG A 228 -6.76 -10.30 1.64
C ARG A 228 -6.14 -9.06 1.00
N THR A 229 -5.99 -7.97 1.76
CA THR A 229 -5.35 -6.75 1.27
C THR A 229 -3.91 -7.02 0.87
N PHE A 230 -3.13 -7.76 1.66
CA PHE A 230 -1.79 -8.20 1.26
C PHE A 230 -1.81 -9.04 -0.03
N ALA A 231 -2.76 -9.96 -0.18
CA ALA A 231 -2.90 -10.75 -1.40
C ALA A 231 -3.19 -9.87 -2.63
N TRP A 232 -3.99 -8.80 -2.49
CA TRP A 232 -4.23 -7.84 -3.56
C TRP A 232 -3.00 -6.99 -3.89
N LEU A 233 -2.27 -6.49 -2.88
CA LEU A 233 -1.03 -5.74 -3.10
C LEU A 233 0.01 -6.59 -3.83
N ASN A 234 0.15 -7.86 -3.45
CA ASN A 234 1.09 -8.82 -4.07
C ASN A 234 0.71 -9.25 -5.50
N ARG A 235 -0.43 -8.80 -6.04
CA ARG A 235 -0.67 -8.90 -7.49
C ARG A 235 0.35 -8.07 -8.26
N ASN A 236 0.97 -7.06 -7.66
CA ASN A 236 2.06 -6.29 -8.25
C ASN A 236 3.37 -7.06 -8.17
N ARG A 237 3.97 -7.39 -9.32
CA ARG A 237 5.15 -8.27 -9.37
C ARG A 237 6.35 -7.68 -8.62
N ARG A 238 6.48 -6.36 -8.57
CA ARG A 238 7.51 -5.67 -7.77
C ARG A 238 7.41 -5.99 -6.27
N LEU A 239 6.22 -6.31 -5.76
CA LEU A 239 5.99 -6.60 -4.34
C LEU A 239 6.12 -8.07 -3.99
N ALA A 240 6.28 -8.99 -4.96
CA ALA A 240 6.40 -10.43 -4.70
C ALA A 240 7.65 -10.79 -3.85
N LYS A 241 8.71 -9.99 -3.97
CA LYS A 241 9.88 -9.94 -3.09
C LYS A 241 10.18 -8.47 -2.81
N ASP A 242 11.04 -8.19 -1.83
CA ASP A 242 11.54 -6.83 -1.65
C ASP A 242 12.86 -6.65 -2.40
N PHE A 243 12.80 -5.87 -3.49
CA PHE A 243 13.94 -5.51 -4.33
C PHE A 243 14.56 -4.17 -3.94
N GLU A 244 13.99 -3.46 -2.97
CA GLU A 244 14.36 -2.08 -2.68
C GLU A 244 15.52 -1.99 -1.69
N GLN A 245 16.50 -1.15 -2.01
CA GLN A 245 17.65 -0.93 -1.13
C GLN A 245 17.24 -0.23 0.18
N SER A 246 16.27 0.69 0.14
CA SER A 246 15.82 1.43 1.32
C SER A 246 14.41 1.02 1.74
N ILE A 247 14.16 1.09 3.06
CA ILE A 247 12.83 0.89 3.65
C ILE A 247 11.84 1.92 3.12
N ARG A 248 12.25 3.19 2.96
CA ARG A 248 11.38 4.24 2.41
C ARG A 248 10.87 3.88 1.01
N SER A 249 11.74 3.36 0.13
CA SER A 249 11.32 2.95 -1.23
C SER A 249 10.36 1.75 -1.17
N ALA A 250 10.61 0.78 -0.28
CA ALA A 250 9.71 -0.35 -0.09
C ALA A 250 8.32 0.11 0.39
N THR A 251 8.27 1.01 1.37
CA THR A 251 7.02 1.62 1.86
C THR A 251 6.30 2.41 0.76
N ALA A 252 7.02 3.24 0.00
CA ALA A 252 6.43 4.01 -1.10
C ALA A 252 5.79 3.11 -2.17
N PHE A 253 6.40 1.97 -2.51
CA PHE A 253 5.78 1.03 -3.45
C PHE A 253 4.54 0.32 -2.88
N LEU A 254 4.46 0.10 -1.57
CA LEU A 254 3.23 -0.40 -0.94
C LEU A 254 2.09 0.61 -1.07
N TYR A 255 2.37 1.89 -0.79
CA TYR A 255 1.38 2.95 -1.00
C TYR A 255 1.01 3.15 -2.46
N ALA A 256 1.97 3.10 -3.39
CA ALA A 256 1.70 3.17 -4.83
C ALA A 256 0.79 2.02 -5.29
N ALA A 257 0.98 0.81 -4.75
CA ALA A 257 0.11 -0.33 -5.03
C ALA A 257 -1.31 -0.14 -4.48
N SER A 258 -1.44 0.39 -3.27
CA SER A 258 -2.75 0.72 -2.73
C SER A 258 -3.45 1.80 -3.57
N ALA A 259 -2.74 2.90 -3.85
CA ALA A 259 -3.25 4.01 -4.65
C ALA A 259 -3.75 3.51 -6.02
N MET A 260 -2.93 2.73 -6.75
CA MET A 260 -3.32 2.16 -8.03
C MET A 260 -4.58 1.28 -7.91
N MET A 261 -4.69 0.47 -6.86
CA MET A 261 -5.88 -0.35 -6.61
C MET A 261 -7.13 0.50 -6.34
N ILE A 262 -7.01 1.56 -5.54
CA ILE A 262 -8.14 2.43 -5.19
C ILE A 262 -8.56 3.28 -6.40
N ILE A 263 -7.62 3.87 -7.14
CA ILE A 263 -7.91 4.65 -8.36
C ILE A 263 -8.72 3.81 -9.35
N ARG A 264 -8.25 2.59 -9.65
CA ARG A 264 -8.94 1.64 -10.55
C ARG A 264 -10.30 1.21 -10.04
N ARG A 265 -10.54 1.26 -8.73
CA ARG A 265 -11.84 0.95 -8.12
C ARG A 265 -12.79 2.14 -8.20
N LEU A 266 -12.31 3.34 -7.90
CA LEU A 266 -13.08 4.58 -7.99
C LEU A 266 -13.53 4.83 -9.44
N ALA A 267 -12.63 4.70 -10.42
CA ALA A 267 -12.93 4.91 -11.83
C ALA A 267 -13.98 3.96 -12.41
N ARG A 268 -14.25 2.81 -11.77
CA ARG A 268 -15.30 1.87 -12.20
C ARG A 268 -16.71 2.34 -11.86
N TYR A 269 -16.84 3.34 -11.00
CA TYR A 269 -18.11 3.91 -10.55
C TYR A 269 -18.15 5.44 -10.75
N ALA A 270 -17.20 5.98 -11.51
CA ALA A 270 -17.10 7.39 -11.86
C ALA A 270 -17.90 7.70 -13.12
#